data_AF-A0A1A8KF59-F1
#
_entry.id   AF-A0A1A8KF59-F1
#
_cell.length_a   1.000
_cell.length_b   1.000
_cell.length_c   1.000
_cell.angle_alpha   90.00
_cell.angle_beta   90.00
_cell.angle_gamma   90.00
#
_symmetry.space_group_name_H-M   'P 1'
#
loop_
_entity.id
_entity.type
_entity.pdbx_description
1 polymer ?
#
loop_
_entity_poly.entity_id
_entity_poly.type
_entity_poly.pdbx_seq_one_letter_code
_entity_poly.pdbx_strand_id
1 'polypeptide(L)'
;RYASICQMHGIVPIVEPEILPDGDHDLKRCQYVTEKVLAAVYKALSDHHVYLEGTLLKPNMVTPGHSCSHKYSNQEIAMATVTALRRTVPPAVPGITFLSGGQSEEEATVNLNAMNQCPLHRPWALTFSYGRALQASALKAWGGKKENGKACQDEFVKRALANSQACQGKYVSSGDSAAGGESLFVANHAY
;
A
#
# COMPACT_ATOMS: atom_id res chain seq x y z
N ARG A 1 11.32 14.06 -12.39
CA ARG A 1 10.91 15.45 -12.75
C ARG A 1 9.80 15.99 -11.84
N TYR A 2 8.63 15.35 -11.73
CA TYR A 2 7.52 15.77 -10.84
C TYR A 2 7.99 16.17 -9.42
N ALA A 3 8.72 15.29 -8.73
CA ALA A 3 9.16 15.51 -7.35
C ALA A 3 9.99 16.79 -7.15
N SER A 4 10.91 17.07 -8.08
CA SER A 4 11.73 18.29 -8.05
C SER A 4 10.86 19.55 -8.18
N ILE A 5 9.86 19.54 -9.07
CA ILE A 5 8.95 20.67 -9.26
C ILE A 5 8.09 20.92 -8.02
N CYS A 6 7.59 19.87 -7.37
CA CYS A 6 6.86 19.98 -6.10
C CYS A 6 7.72 20.66 -5.03
N GLN A 7 8.97 20.22 -4.87
CA GLN A 7 9.88 20.76 -3.87
C GLN A 7 10.24 22.24 -4.13
N MET A 8 10.38 22.66 -5.39
CA MET A 8 10.57 24.09 -5.73
C MET A 8 9.41 24.98 -5.26
N HIS A 9 8.23 24.41 -5.05
CA HIS A 9 7.02 25.11 -4.62
C HIS A 9 6.62 24.78 -3.18
N GLY A 10 7.50 24.15 -2.39
CA GLY A 10 7.20 23.80 -1.00
C GLY A 10 6.14 22.72 -0.82
N ILE A 11 5.87 21.92 -1.84
CA ILE A 11 4.92 20.80 -1.81
C ILE A 11 5.71 19.49 -1.65
N VAL A 12 5.31 18.65 -0.68
CA VAL A 12 5.90 17.31 -0.50
C VAL A 12 5.39 16.38 -1.60
N PRO A 13 6.25 15.84 -2.49
CA PRO A 13 5.83 14.86 -3.48
C PRO A 13 5.69 13.46 -2.86
N ILE A 14 4.56 12.82 -3.17
CA ILE A 14 4.39 11.38 -3.00
C ILE A 14 4.75 10.73 -4.34
N VAL A 15 5.80 9.92 -4.37
CA VAL A 15 6.25 9.23 -5.59
C VAL A 15 5.57 7.87 -5.66
N GLU A 16 4.74 7.66 -6.68
CA GLU A 16 3.91 6.45 -6.85
C GLU A 16 4.32 5.65 -8.11
N PRO A 17 5.32 4.75 -8.00
CA PRO A 17 5.68 3.85 -9.09
C PRO A 17 4.89 2.53 -8.97
N GLU A 18 3.57 2.57 -9.20
CA GLU A 18 2.72 1.37 -9.09
C GLU A 18 3.11 0.31 -10.11
N ILE A 19 3.37 -0.91 -9.62
CA ILE A 19 3.45 -2.13 -10.43
C ILE A 19 2.14 -2.87 -10.27
N LEU A 20 1.44 -3.09 -11.39
CA LEU A 20 0.12 -3.71 -11.38
C LEU A 20 0.19 -5.19 -10.99
N PRO A 21 -0.81 -5.70 -10.23
CA PRO A 21 -0.88 -7.11 -9.85
C PRO A 21 -1.42 -8.00 -10.97
N ASP A 22 -1.76 -7.47 -12.14
CA ASP A 22 -2.30 -8.24 -13.26
C ASP A 22 -1.34 -9.37 -13.70
N GLY A 23 -1.89 -10.57 -13.92
CA GLY A 23 -1.17 -11.75 -14.39
C GLY A 23 -1.07 -12.88 -13.37
N ASP A 24 -0.34 -13.94 -13.75
CA ASP A 24 -0.16 -15.20 -13.02
C ASP A 24 1.20 -15.33 -12.33
N HIS A 25 1.98 -14.25 -12.32
CA HIS A 25 3.34 -14.21 -11.80
C HIS A 25 3.40 -14.51 -10.29
N ASP A 26 4.48 -15.16 -9.86
CA ASP A 26 4.69 -15.52 -8.47
C ASP A 26 5.18 -14.34 -7.61
N LEU A 27 5.21 -14.54 -6.30
CA LEU A 27 5.66 -13.52 -5.34
C LEU A 27 7.11 -13.07 -5.60
N LYS A 28 7.98 -14.00 -5.99
CA LYS A 28 9.40 -13.73 -6.28
C LYS A 28 9.56 -12.83 -7.49
N ARG A 29 8.76 -13.04 -8.53
CA ARG A 29 8.75 -12.20 -9.73
C ARG A 29 8.33 -10.78 -9.39
N CYS A 30 7.26 -10.61 -8.60
CA CYS A 30 6.86 -9.28 -8.12
C CYS A 30 7.97 -8.61 -7.30
N GLN A 31 8.61 -9.35 -6.40
CA GLN A 31 9.73 -8.82 -5.60
C GLN A 31 10.88 -8.35 -6.49
N TYR A 32 11.29 -9.17 -7.47
CA TYR A 32 12.35 -8.84 -8.41
C TYR A 32 12.05 -7.55 -9.17
N VAL A 33 10.84 -7.42 -9.74
CA VAL A 33 10.46 -6.23 -10.51
C VAL A 33 10.39 -5.01 -9.60
N THR A 34 9.84 -5.14 -8.40
CA THR A 34 9.78 -4.07 -7.40
C THR A 34 11.18 -3.56 -7.07
N GLU A 35 12.15 -4.45 -6.83
CA GLU A 35 13.54 -4.06 -6.56
C GLU A 35 14.17 -3.30 -7.74
N LYS A 36 13.93 -3.74 -8.98
CA LYS A 36 14.46 -3.05 -10.18
C LYS A 36 13.83 -1.68 -10.38
N VAL A 37 12.52 -1.56 -10.23
CA VAL A 37 11.80 -0.30 -10.38
C VAL A 37 12.23 0.68 -9.30
N LEU A 38 12.25 0.29 -8.03
CA LEU A 38 12.63 1.18 -6.94
C LEU A 38 14.09 1.63 -7.04
N ALA A 39 15.02 0.75 -7.44
CA ALA A 39 16.40 1.15 -7.70
C ALA A 39 16.50 2.22 -8.80
N ALA A 40 15.75 2.06 -9.90
CA ALA A 40 15.69 3.05 -10.97
C ALA A 40 15.05 4.37 -10.51
N VAL A 41 13.98 4.31 -9.71
CA VAL A 41 13.32 5.49 -9.12
C VAL A 41 14.29 6.28 -8.26
N TYR A 42 14.98 5.66 -7.30
CA TYR A 42 15.88 6.41 -6.41
C TYR A 42 17.12 6.94 -7.12
N LYS A 43 17.63 6.23 -8.14
CA LYS A 43 18.65 6.78 -9.03
C LYS A 43 18.16 8.04 -9.74
N ALA A 44 16.96 8.00 -10.32
CA ALA A 44 16.37 9.16 -11.00
C ALA A 44 16.07 10.32 -10.04
N LEU A 45 15.62 10.06 -8.81
CA LEU A 45 15.43 11.10 -7.79
C LEU A 45 16.76 11.76 -7.42
N SER A 46 17.83 10.97 -7.27
CA SER A 46 19.18 11.47 -7.02
C SER A 46 19.71 12.32 -8.18
N ASP A 47 19.56 11.86 -9.43
CA ASP A 47 19.98 12.60 -10.63
C ASP A 47 19.23 13.92 -10.83
N HIS A 48 18.04 14.04 -10.24
CA HIS A 48 17.24 15.25 -10.25
C HIS A 48 17.36 16.08 -8.97
N HIS A 49 18.34 15.79 -8.11
CA HIS A 49 18.63 16.52 -6.88
C HIS A 49 17.42 16.63 -5.94
N VAL A 50 16.59 15.59 -5.88
CA VAL A 50 15.42 15.54 -5.00
C VAL A 50 15.88 15.32 -3.55
N TYR A 51 15.41 16.16 -2.64
CA TYR A 51 15.66 16.06 -1.20
C TYR A 51 14.77 14.98 -0.59
N LEU A 52 15.33 13.80 -0.27
CA LEU A 52 14.55 12.60 0.07
C LEU A 52 13.75 12.73 1.37
N GLU A 53 14.27 13.45 2.36
CA GLU A 53 13.62 13.72 3.64
C GLU A 53 12.31 14.52 3.46
N GLY A 54 12.20 15.25 2.36
CA GLY A 54 10.99 15.97 1.95
C GLY A 54 10.17 15.21 0.91
N THR A 55 10.15 13.87 0.93
CA THR A 55 9.35 13.02 0.02
C THR A 55 8.60 11.93 0.78
N LEU A 56 7.64 11.28 0.11
CA LEU A 56 7.10 9.99 0.53
C LEU A 56 7.12 9.01 -0.66
N LEU A 57 7.23 7.72 -0.38
CA LEU A 57 7.07 6.67 -1.39
C LEU A 57 5.68 6.03 -1.24
N LYS A 58 4.94 5.88 -2.34
CA LYS A 58 3.68 5.13 -2.41
C LYS A 58 3.84 3.94 -3.38
N PRO A 59 4.43 2.83 -2.94
CA PRO A 59 4.64 1.67 -3.78
C PRO A 59 3.45 0.70 -3.66
N ASN A 60 3.34 -0.24 -4.59
CA ASN A 60 2.61 -1.48 -4.38
C ASN A 60 3.26 -2.30 -3.24
N MET A 61 2.45 -3.12 -2.56
CA MET A 61 3.01 -4.23 -1.79
C MET A 61 3.57 -5.29 -2.75
N VAL A 62 4.53 -6.10 -2.29
CA VAL A 62 5.01 -7.24 -3.07
C VAL A 62 4.05 -8.40 -2.85
N THR A 63 3.19 -8.64 -3.82
CA THR A 63 2.16 -9.70 -3.80
C THR A 63 2.32 -10.61 -5.01
N PRO A 64 1.81 -11.85 -4.98
CA PRO A 64 1.64 -12.60 -6.23
C PRO A 64 0.69 -11.85 -7.18
N GLY A 65 0.77 -12.19 -8.46
CA GLY A 65 -0.19 -11.73 -9.44
C GLY A 65 -1.60 -12.22 -9.09
N HIS A 66 -2.63 -11.47 -9.50
CA HIS A 66 -4.02 -11.75 -9.16
C HIS A 66 -4.48 -13.15 -9.60
N SER A 67 -3.96 -13.63 -10.74
CA SER A 67 -4.26 -14.96 -11.30
C SER A 67 -3.24 -16.04 -10.88
N CYS A 68 -2.33 -15.74 -9.95
CA CYS A 68 -1.36 -16.72 -9.48
C CYS A 68 -2.07 -17.87 -8.76
N SER A 69 -1.75 -19.10 -9.15
CA SER A 69 -2.33 -20.32 -8.58
C SER A 69 -1.77 -20.62 -7.18
N HIS A 70 -0.55 -20.18 -6.87
CA HIS A 70 0.06 -20.36 -5.56
C HIS A 70 -0.45 -19.30 -4.58
N LYS A 71 -0.82 -19.73 -3.37
CA LYS A 71 -1.25 -18.84 -2.29
C LYS A 71 -0.10 -18.63 -1.31
N TYR A 72 0.14 -17.37 -0.98
CA TYR A 72 1.16 -16.96 -0.02
C TYR A 72 0.49 -16.44 1.25
N SER A 73 1.14 -16.64 2.38
CA SER A 73 0.73 -16.05 3.65
C SER A 73 1.01 -14.54 3.69
N ASN A 74 0.29 -13.82 4.54
CA ASN A 74 0.54 -12.40 4.78
C ASN A 74 1.97 -12.15 5.30
N GLN A 75 2.55 -13.12 6.03
CA GLN A 75 3.93 -13.05 6.51
C GLN A 75 4.95 -13.16 5.37
N GLU A 76 4.69 -13.96 4.34
CA GLU A 76 5.53 -14.05 3.14
C GLU A 76 5.44 -12.76 2.32
N ILE A 77 4.23 -12.22 2.12
CA ILE A 77 4.01 -10.90 1.48
C ILE A 77 4.78 -9.81 2.25
N ALA A 78 4.67 -9.80 3.58
CA ALA A 78 5.36 -8.86 4.44
C ALA A 78 6.89 -8.97 4.32
N MET A 79 7.42 -10.20 4.37
CA MET A 79 8.85 -10.46 4.25
C MET A 79 9.39 -10.01 2.89
N ALA A 80 8.70 -10.37 1.79
CA ALA A 80 9.08 -9.99 0.44
C ALA A 80 9.06 -8.47 0.25
N THR A 81 8.00 -7.81 0.75
CA THR A 81 7.85 -6.35 0.65
C THR A 81 8.92 -5.62 1.45
N VAL A 82 9.09 -5.94 2.74
CA VAL A 82 10.09 -5.28 3.60
C VAL A 82 11.51 -5.54 3.09
N THR A 83 11.78 -6.73 2.54
CA THR A 83 13.08 -7.04 1.93
C THR A 83 13.34 -6.19 0.68
N ALA A 84 12.38 -6.06 -0.23
CA ALA A 84 12.53 -5.24 -1.43
C ALA A 84 12.81 -3.77 -1.08
N LEU A 85 12.09 -3.23 -0.10
CA LEU A 85 12.29 -1.86 0.39
C LEU A 85 13.68 -1.69 1.02
N ARG A 86 14.08 -2.60 1.92
CA ARG A 86 15.42 -2.58 2.55
C ARG A 86 16.58 -2.60 1.55
N ARG A 87 16.38 -3.20 0.38
CA ARG A 87 17.39 -3.29 -0.67
C ARG A 87 17.47 -2.04 -1.56
N THR A 88 16.49 -1.15 -1.52
CA THR A 88 16.33 -0.12 -2.58
C THR A 88 16.00 1.27 -2.07
N VAL A 89 15.29 1.40 -0.95
CA VAL A 89 14.90 2.70 -0.38
C VAL A 89 16.04 3.21 0.51
N PRO A 90 16.51 4.46 0.36
CA PRO A 90 17.45 5.06 1.29
C PRO A 90 16.80 5.42 2.65
N PRO A 91 17.49 5.24 3.79
CA PRO A 91 17.01 5.62 5.14
C PRO A 91 16.51 7.07 5.28
N ALA A 92 16.93 7.99 4.41
CA ALA A 92 16.52 9.40 4.44
C ALA A 92 15.02 9.62 4.12
N VAL A 93 14.36 8.69 3.42
CA VAL A 93 12.92 8.81 3.12
C VAL A 93 12.13 8.68 4.43
N PRO A 94 11.27 9.62 4.85
CA PRO A 94 10.64 9.54 6.16
C PRO A 94 9.57 8.45 6.26
N GLY A 95 8.90 8.12 5.14
CA GLY A 95 7.76 7.21 5.17
C GLY A 95 7.41 6.58 3.82
N ILE A 96 6.81 5.40 3.94
CA ILE A 96 6.29 4.58 2.85
C ILE A 96 4.80 4.41 3.10
N THR A 97 3.98 4.96 2.20
CA THR A 97 2.52 5.01 2.30
C THR A 97 1.91 4.10 1.24
N PHE A 98 1.74 2.81 1.52
CA PHE A 98 1.34 1.82 0.52
C PHE A 98 0.00 2.13 -0.14
N LEU A 99 -0.10 1.89 -1.44
CA LEU A 99 -1.38 1.78 -2.14
C LEU A 99 -2.01 0.40 -1.86
N SER A 100 -3.33 0.32 -1.84
CA SER A 100 -4.03 -0.97 -1.62
C SER A 100 -4.09 -1.83 -2.88
N GLY A 101 -3.97 -1.23 -4.07
CA GLY A 101 -4.15 -1.93 -5.35
C GLY A 101 -5.55 -2.55 -5.42
N GLY A 102 -5.63 -3.82 -5.83
CA GLY A 102 -6.86 -4.61 -5.90
C GLY A 102 -7.19 -5.42 -4.64
N GLN A 103 -6.43 -5.26 -3.55
CA GLN A 103 -6.69 -5.97 -2.29
C GLN A 103 -8.05 -5.57 -1.71
N SER A 104 -8.68 -6.50 -0.98
CA SER A 104 -9.85 -6.18 -0.17
C SER A 104 -9.51 -5.23 0.98
N GLU A 105 -10.52 -4.65 1.63
CA GLU A 105 -10.30 -3.76 2.79
C GLU A 105 -9.58 -4.51 3.93
N GLU A 106 -9.96 -5.77 4.19
CA GLU A 106 -9.35 -6.59 5.23
C GLU A 106 -7.95 -7.07 4.83
N GLU A 107 -7.78 -7.53 3.59
CA GLU A 107 -6.47 -8.00 3.11
C GLU A 107 -5.41 -6.89 3.17
N ALA A 108 -5.75 -5.68 2.70
CA ALA A 108 -4.85 -4.52 2.77
C ALA A 108 -4.47 -4.16 4.21
N THR A 109 -5.40 -4.35 5.16
CA THR A 109 -5.17 -4.10 6.58
C THR A 109 -4.25 -5.17 7.19
N VAL A 110 -4.53 -6.45 6.93
CA VAL A 110 -3.75 -7.58 7.47
C VAL A 110 -2.33 -7.61 6.90
N ASN A 111 -2.16 -7.34 5.60
CA ASN A 111 -0.83 -7.24 5.00
C ASN A 111 -0.01 -6.07 5.56
N LEU A 112 -0.62 -4.89 5.74
CA LEU A 112 0.06 -3.76 6.38
C LEU A 112 0.46 -4.09 7.83
N ASN A 113 -0.41 -4.77 8.56
CA ASN A 113 -0.11 -5.21 9.92
C ASN A 113 1.07 -6.19 9.96
N ALA A 114 1.05 -7.21 9.09
CA ALA A 114 2.13 -8.18 8.96
C ALA A 114 3.47 -7.50 8.59
N MET A 115 3.45 -6.50 7.72
CA MET A 115 4.64 -5.70 7.38
C MET A 115 5.22 -4.97 8.59
N ASN A 116 4.39 -4.42 9.47
CA ASN A 116 4.83 -3.76 10.69
C ASN A 116 5.22 -4.75 11.82
N GLN A 117 4.77 -5.99 11.75
CA GLN A 117 5.21 -7.08 12.63
C GLN A 117 6.44 -7.84 12.11
N CYS A 118 6.86 -7.63 10.87
CA CYS A 118 8.05 -8.26 10.29
C CYS A 118 9.29 -8.02 11.18
N PRO A 119 10.15 -9.02 11.44
CA PRO A 119 11.27 -8.87 12.37
C PRO A 119 12.46 -8.07 11.79
N LEU A 120 12.42 -7.69 10.52
CA LEU A 120 13.50 -6.94 9.89
C LEU A 120 13.46 -5.46 10.30
N HIS A 121 14.64 -4.84 10.41
CA HIS A 121 14.75 -3.41 10.70
C HIS A 121 14.12 -2.57 9.57
N ARG A 122 13.39 -1.52 9.94
CA ARG A 122 12.72 -0.60 9.01
C ARG A 122 13.06 0.83 9.44
N PRO A 123 13.94 1.54 8.73
CA PRO A 123 14.31 2.91 9.09
C PRO A 123 13.28 3.96 8.65
N TRP A 124 12.13 3.53 8.12
CA TRP A 124 11.03 4.36 7.63
C TRP A 124 9.73 3.98 8.33
N ALA A 125 8.80 4.92 8.41
CA ALA A 125 7.42 4.58 8.75
C ALA A 125 6.78 3.75 7.62
N LEU A 126 6.09 2.65 7.96
CA LEU A 126 5.28 1.88 7.02
C LEU A 126 3.79 2.11 7.33
N THR A 127 3.09 2.83 6.45
CA THR A 127 1.68 3.21 6.64
C THR A 127 0.91 3.11 5.33
N PHE A 128 -0.33 3.61 5.29
CA PHE A 128 -1.26 3.46 4.17
C PHE A 128 -1.53 4.79 3.45
N SER A 129 -1.76 4.69 2.14
CA SER A 129 -2.39 5.71 1.29
C SER A 129 -3.47 5.00 0.46
N TYR A 130 -4.60 4.72 1.12
CA TYR A 130 -5.64 3.84 0.58
C TYR A 130 -6.82 4.64 0.01
N GLY A 131 -7.24 4.27 -1.19
CA GLY A 131 -8.52 4.66 -1.77
C GLY A 131 -9.58 3.61 -1.45
N ARG A 132 -9.71 2.61 -2.34
CA ARG A 132 -10.72 1.55 -2.24
C ARG A 132 -10.72 0.84 -0.88
N ALA A 133 -9.56 0.48 -0.34
CA ALA A 133 -9.45 -0.24 0.93
C ALA A 133 -9.90 0.57 2.18
N LEU A 134 -10.18 1.88 2.05
CA LEU A 134 -10.80 2.70 3.09
C LEU A 134 -12.26 3.04 2.80
N GLN A 135 -12.69 2.95 1.54
CA GLN A 135 -13.94 3.57 1.08
C GLN A 135 -14.98 2.56 0.59
N ALA A 136 -14.62 1.32 0.28
CA ALA A 136 -15.53 0.36 -0.35
C ALA A 136 -16.79 0.11 0.50
N SER A 137 -16.62 -0.23 1.78
CA SER A 137 -17.75 -0.44 2.70
C SER A 137 -18.52 0.85 2.97
N ALA A 138 -17.81 1.98 3.07
CA ALA A 138 -18.43 3.30 3.28
C ALA A 138 -19.35 3.70 2.11
N LEU A 139 -18.87 3.55 0.87
CA LEU A 139 -19.63 3.84 -0.34
C LEU A 139 -20.82 2.89 -0.50
N LYS A 140 -20.64 1.60 -0.18
CA LYS A 140 -21.72 0.59 -0.17
C LYS A 140 -22.81 0.95 0.85
N ALA A 141 -22.41 1.33 2.06
CA ALA A 141 -23.34 1.77 3.11
C ALA A 141 -24.05 3.09 2.75
N TRP A 142 -23.36 4.01 2.09
CA TRP A 142 -23.96 5.27 1.65
C TRP A 142 -25.06 5.04 0.60
N GLY A 143 -24.77 4.28 -0.45
CA GLY A 143 -25.70 4.00 -1.55
C GLY A 143 -26.21 5.26 -2.26
N GLY A 144 -25.49 6.39 -2.18
CA GLY A 144 -25.89 7.68 -2.75
C GLY A 144 -27.01 8.41 -2.00
N LYS A 145 -27.45 7.89 -0.86
CA LYS A 145 -28.61 8.39 -0.10
C LYS A 145 -28.18 9.26 1.08
N LYS A 146 -28.73 10.47 1.19
CA LYS A 146 -28.31 11.46 2.21
C LYS A 146 -28.58 10.95 3.63
N GLU A 147 -29.68 10.22 3.82
CA GLU A 147 -30.08 9.59 5.08
C GLU A 147 -29.07 8.56 5.59
N ASN A 148 -28.26 7.96 4.71
CA ASN A 148 -27.25 6.97 5.07
C ASN A 148 -25.89 7.59 5.45
N GLY A 149 -25.80 8.92 5.57
CA GLY A 149 -24.54 9.62 5.84
C GLY A 149 -23.81 9.11 7.09
N LYS A 150 -24.56 8.78 8.16
CA LYS A 150 -23.98 8.25 9.40
C LYS A 150 -23.43 6.83 9.21
N ALA A 151 -24.18 5.94 8.56
CA ALA A 151 -23.73 4.59 8.25
C ALA A 151 -22.45 4.57 7.39
N CYS A 152 -22.37 5.46 6.39
CA CYS A 152 -21.16 5.67 5.59
C CYS A 152 -19.95 6.07 6.44
N GLN A 153 -20.12 7.09 7.30
CA GLN A 153 -19.06 7.55 8.20
C GLN A 153 -18.61 6.46 9.17
N ASP A 154 -19.54 5.68 9.72
CA ASP A 154 -19.22 4.62 10.68
C ASP A 154 -18.39 3.50 10.03
N GLU A 155 -18.70 3.08 8.80
CA GLU A 155 -17.87 2.11 8.06
C GLU A 155 -16.49 2.67 7.73
N PHE A 156 -16.39 3.93 7.29
CA PHE A 156 -15.10 4.57 7.06
C PHE A 156 -14.24 4.62 8.34
N VAL A 157 -14.83 5.00 9.48
CA VAL A 157 -14.13 5.07 10.77
C VAL A 157 -13.62 3.70 11.20
N LYS A 158 -14.41 2.62 11.02
CA LYS A 158 -13.96 1.26 11.31
C LYS A 158 -12.68 0.90 10.53
N ARG A 159 -12.63 1.23 9.23
CA ARG A 159 -11.46 0.96 8.39
C ARG A 159 -10.29 1.89 8.68
N ALA A 160 -10.54 3.16 8.99
CA ALA A 160 -9.50 4.09 9.42
C ALA A 160 -8.82 3.63 10.73
N LEU A 161 -9.61 3.18 11.71
CA LEU A 161 -9.09 2.66 12.99
C LEU A 161 -8.31 1.36 12.80
N ALA A 162 -8.83 0.44 11.98
CA ALA A 162 -8.15 -0.82 11.68
C ALA A 162 -6.77 -0.58 11.03
N ASN A 163 -6.70 0.29 10.02
CA ASN A 163 -5.44 0.63 9.36
C ASN A 163 -4.48 1.44 10.26
N SER A 164 -5.01 2.27 11.17
CA SER A 164 -4.22 2.95 12.20
C SER A 164 -3.59 1.98 13.21
N GLN A 165 -4.26 0.87 13.53
CA GLN A 165 -3.66 -0.21 14.33
C GLN A 165 -2.66 -1.02 13.51
N ALA A 166 -2.95 -1.27 12.23
CA ALA A 166 -2.08 -2.03 11.33
C ALA A 166 -0.74 -1.34 11.08
N CYS A 167 -0.71 0.00 10.94
CA CYS A 167 0.56 0.74 10.80
C CYS A 167 1.45 0.67 12.05
N GLN A 168 0.91 0.23 13.19
CA GLN A 168 1.65 -0.02 14.43
C GLN A 168 1.93 -1.50 14.68
N GLY A 169 1.50 -2.41 13.79
CA GLY A 169 1.60 -3.85 13.99
C GLY A 169 0.70 -4.38 15.12
N LYS A 170 -0.39 -3.67 15.44
CA LYS A 170 -1.30 -3.98 16.57
C LYS A 170 -2.70 -4.39 16.13
N TYR A 171 -2.96 -4.49 14.83
CA TYR A 171 -4.27 -4.92 14.35
C TYR A 171 -4.45 -6.42 14.62
N VAL A 172 -5.61 -6.76 15.19
CA VAL A 172 -6.04 -8.14 15.40
C VAL A 172 -7.34 -8.30 14.62
N SER A 173 -7.32 -9.14 13.59
CA SER A 173 -8.52 -9.44 12.81
C SER A 173 -9.53 -10.17 13.71
N SER A 174 -10.76 -9.67 13.76
CA SER A 174 -11.84 -10.27 14.56
C SER A 174 -12.58 -11.41 13.84
N GLY A 175 -12.07 -11.94 12.72
CA GLY A 175 -12.68 -13.07 12.00
C GLY A 175 -13.97 -12.74 11.23
N ASP A 176 -14.74 -11.73 11.64
CA ASP A 176 -16.09 -11.43 11.12
C ASP A 176 -16.19 -10.08 10.41
N SER A 177 -15.65 -9.96 9.19
CA SER A 177 -16.14 -8.91 8.29
C SER A 177 -16.38 -9.45 6.88
N ALA A 178 -17.57 -10.05 6.70
CA ALA A 178 -18.03 -10.52 5.39
C ALA A 178 -18.07 -9.41 4.32
N ALA A 179 -18.19 -8.14 4.72
CA ALA A 179 -18.19 -7.00 3.81
C ALA A 179 -16.76 -6.54 3.39
N GLY A 180 -15.76 -6.70 4.26
CA GLY A 180 -14.40 -6.20 4.02
C GLY A 180 -13.49 -7.16 3.26
N GLY A 181 -13.92 -8.41 3.06
CA GLY A 181 -13.15 -9.48 2.40
C GLY A 181 -13.30 -9.54 0.88
N GLU A 182 -14.25 -8.81 0.28
CA GLU A 182 -14.45 -8.80 -1.17
C GLU A 182 -13.24 -8.18 -1.89
N SER A 183 -12.68 -8.88 -2.89
CA SER A 183 -11.58 -8.33 -3.70
C SER A 183 -12.04 -7.06 -4.43
N LEU A 184 -11.19 -6.05 -4.41
CA LEU A 184 -11.46 -4.74 -5.03
C LEU A 184 -10.78 -4.62 -6.40
N PHE A 185 -10.23 -5.71 -6.93
CA PHE A 185 -9.52 -5.75 -8.20
C PHE A 185 -10.47 -5.55 -9.40
N VAL A 186 -9.99 -4.81 -10.40
CA VAL A 186 -10.68 -4.61 -11.68
C VAL A 186 -9.67 -4.92 -12.77
N ALA A 187 -9.92 -5.99 -13.54
CA ALA A 187 -9.01 -6.42 -14.60
C ALA A 187 -8.88 -5.37 -15.71
N ASN A 188 -7.67 -5.17 -16.24
CA ASN A 188 -7.38 -4.21 -17.30
C ASN A 188 -7.82 -2.77 -16.97
N HIS A 189 -7.73 -2.37 -15.69
CA HIS A 189 -8.05 -1.00 -15.32
C HIS A 189 -7.04 -0.03 -15.97
N ALA A 190 -7.54 0.80 -16.89
CA ALA A 190 -6.75 1.87 -17.49
C ALA A 190 -6.82 3.12 -16.59
N TYR A 191 -5.67 3.58 -16.12
CA TYR A 191 -5.49 4.83 -15.37
C TYR A 191 -5.47 6.05 -16.29
#